data_AF-A0A933IVD4-F1
#
_entry.id   AF-A0A933IVD4-F1
#
_cell.length_a   1.000
_cell.length_b   1.000
_cell.length_c   1.000
_cell.angle_alpha   90.00
_cell.angle_beta   90.00
_cell.angle_gamma   90.00
#
_symmetry.space_group_name_H-M   'P 1'
#
loop_
_entity.id
_entity.type
_entity.pdbx_description
1 polymer ?
#
loop_
_entity_poly.entity_id
_entity_poly.type
_entity_poly.pdbx_seq_one_letter_code
_entity_poly.pdbx_strand_id
1 'polypeptide(L)'
;MTEMITSEQEKQIVRFTEDAANKAAKEVLVSLSSLDKETTQKTVIEKGHELQAALVPVISAKLSEFLAEKAESFEVMKASILIRTSGSNPYFDQQFDYWMEFWRKKVGIKNPNFIGIAPFTEHPGYKPLILPKNDLITPQRLYDLCRERFNCWKWYDDSLDSVVIKNDRDPRAGAYVVWFRDQVEADEELKNFSAVKLKEMNIPGITLLEREVMECDHFNRTCGHLDMCRASTGATAGCASTGVFRGLRLTACAPVSSLPFSSFL
;
A
#
# COMPACT_ATOMS: atom_id res chain seq x y z
N MET A 1 7.33 -1.05 -10.95
CA MET A 1 8.20 -1.76 -9.99
C MET A 1 9.46 -0.94 -9.85
N THR A 2 9.54 -0.09 -8.82
CA THR A 2 10.77 0.65 -8.51
C THR A 2 11.58 -0.26 -7.60
N GLU A 3 12.58 -0.95 -8.15
CA GLU A 3 13.48 -1.80 -7.38
C GLU A 3 14.11 -0.96 -6.26
N MET A 4 13.93 -1.39 -5.00
CA MET A 4 14.61 -0.73 -3.90
C MET A 4 16.11 -0.94 -4.05
N ILE A 5 16.84 0.15 -4.18
CA ILE A 5 18.30 0.17 -4.22
C ILE A 5 18.78 -0.55 -2.95
N THR A 6 19.48 -1.66 -3.13
CA THR A 6 20.07 -2.42 -2.04
C THR A 6 21.20 -1.63 -1.39
N SER A 7 21.47 -1.88 -0.10
CA SER A 7 22.59 -1.23 0.62
C SER A 7 23.93 -1.35 -0.12
N GLU A 8 24.11 -2.41 -0.91
CA GLU A 8 25.32 -2.61 -1.71
C GLU A 8 25.35 -1.77 -2.99
N GLN A 9 24.18 -1.52 -3.61
CA GLN A 9 24.06 -0.59 -4.72
C GLN A 9 24.30 0.87 -4.26
N GLU A 10 23.88 1.25 -3.05
CA GLU A 10 24.20 2.57 -2.48
C GLU A 10 25.71 2.77 -2.32
N LYS A 11 26.42 1.77 -1.77
CA LYS A 11 27.89 1.82 -1.65
C LYS A 11 28.58 1.89 -3.01
N GLN A 12 28.07 1.16 -4.01
CA GLN A 12 28.60 1.25 -5.38
C GLN A 12 28.40 2.64 -5.97
N ILE A 13 27.24 3.25 -5.79
CA ILE A 13 26.97 4.63 -6.25
C ILE A 13 27.95 5.60 -5.59
N VAL A 14 28.17 5.50 -4.27
CA VAL A 14 29.14 6.34 -3.56
C VAL A 14 30.55 6.20 -4.17
N ARG A 15 31.03 4.96 -4.37
CA ARG A 15 32.35 4.70 -4.96
C ARG A 15 32.48 5.24 -6.39
N PHE A 16 31.45 5.05 -7.23
CA PHE A 16 31.44 5.59 -8.59
C PHE A 16 31.50 7.12 -8.60
N THR A 17 30.82 7.76 -7.65
CA THR A 17 30.82 9.22 -7.52
C THR A 17 32.18 9.75 -7.06
N GLU A 18 32.81 9.07 -6.09
CA GLU A 18 34.17 9.37 -5.63
C GLU A 18 35.21 9.16 -6.74
N ASP A 19 35.14 8.06 -7.49
CA ASP A 19 36.06 7.77 -8.60
C ASP A 19 35.90 8.76 -9.75
N ALA A 20 34.66 9.14 -10.09
CA ALA A 20 34.39 10.17 -11.09
C ALA A 20 34.93 11.55 -10.65
N ALA A 21 34.74 11.92 -9.38
CA ALA A 21 35.28 13.15 -8.81
C ALA A 21 36.82 13.14 -8.80
N ASN A 22 37.44 12.02 -8.42
CA ASN A 22 38.89 11.85 -8.42
C ASN A 22 39.46 11.91 -9.84
N LYS A 23 38.80 11.29 -10.82
CA LYS A 23 39.19 11.35 -12.23
C LYS A 23 39.10 12.77 -12.79
N ALA A 24 37.98 13.47 -12.54
CA ALA A 24 37.80 14.85 -12.95
C ALA A 24 38.85 15.79 -12.30
N ALA A 25 39.13 15.61 -11.00
CA ALA A 25 40.17 16.36 -10.31
C ALA A 25 41.56 16.12 -10.94
N LYS A 26 41.86 14.88 -11.33
CA LYS A 26 43.14 14.51 -11.96
C LYS A 26 43.27 15.07 -13.38
N GLU A 27 42.21 15.05 -14.17
CA GLU A 27 42.17 15.66 -15.51
C GLU A 27 42.33 17.18 -15.46
N VAL A 28 41.70 17.83 -14.47
CA VAL A 28 41.94 19.25 -14.18
C VAL A 28 43.42 19.46 -13.83
N LEU A 29 43.97 18.69 -12.89
CA LEU A 29 45.37 18.84 -12.45
C LEU A 29 46.39 18.68 -13.61
N VAL A 30 46.13 17.74 -14.53
CA VAL A 30 46.95 17.54 -15.74
C VAL A 30 46.82 18.69 -16.72
N SER A 31 45.65 19.31 -16.83
CA SER A 31 45.44 20.49 -17.69
C SER A 31 46.08 21.76 -17.13
N LEU A 32 46.27 21.83 -15.81
CA LEU A 32 46.88 22.98 -15.12
C LEU A 32 48.42 22.98 -15.17
N SER A 33 49.05 21.85 -15.50
CA SER A 33 50.52 21.74 -15.56
C SER A 33 51.14 22.29 -16.85
N SER A 34 50.32 22.63 -17.85
CA SER A 34 50.75 23.12 -19.18
C SER A 34 50.47 24.61 -19.46
N LEU A 35 49.98 25.37 -18.49
CA LEU A 35 49.56 26.78 -18.66
C LEU A 35 50.24 27.69 -17.63
N ASP A 36 50.56 28.92 -18.07
CA ASP A 36 51.13 29.96 -17.21
C ASP A 36 50.26 30.19 -15.96
N LYS A 37 50.90 30.38 -14.80
CA LYS A 37 50.28 30.28 -13.46
C LYS A 37 49.05 31.17 -13.31
N GLU A 38 49.02 32.30 -14.00
CA GLU A 38 47.94 33.29 -13.95
C GLU A 38 46.72 32.90 -14.78
N THR A 39 46.91 32.33 -15.97
CA THR A 39 45.82 31.83 -16.84
C THR A 39 45.18 30.57 -16.25
N THR A 40 46.02 29.72 -15.67
CA THR A 40 45.66 28.50 -14.95
C THR A 40 44.73 28.78 -13.77
N GLN A 41 45.02 29.79 -12.95
CA GLN A 41 44.16 30.17 -11.82
C GLN A 41 42.79 30.69 -12.26
N LYS A 42 42.74 31.55 -13.28
CA LYS A 42 41.48 32.14 -13.76
C LYS A 42 40.53 31.07 -14.31
N THR A 43 41.06 30.13 -15.08
CA THR A 43 40.27 29.03 -15.69
C THR A 43 39.73 28.06 -14.63
N VAL A 44 40.49 27.82 -13.55
CA VAL A 44 40.02 26.98 -12.42
C VAL A 44 38.89 27.65 -11.67
N ILE A 45 38.97 28.96 -11.45
CA ILE A 45 37.93 29.73 -10.75
C ILE A 45 36.64 29.75 -11.57
N GLU A 46 36.72 30.01 -12.88
CA GLU A 46 35.56 30.01 -13.78
C GLU A 46 34.88 28.63 -13.81
N LYS A 47 35.65 27.55 -13.99
CA LYS A 47 35.08 26.19 -13.93
C LYS A 47 34.54 25.81 -12.55
N GLY A 48 35.16 26.30 -11.48
CA GLY A 48 34.65 26.13 -10.12
C GLY A 48 33.27 26.77 -9.93
N HIS A 49 33.09 27.98 -10.45
CA HIS A 49 31.79 28.67 -10.44
C HIS A 49 30.74 27.98 -11.30
N GLU A 50 31.10 27.49 -12.49
CA GLU A 50 30.19 26.71 -13.34
C GLU A 50 29.74 25.42 -12.66
N LEU A 51 30.68 24.69 -12.04
CA LEU A 51 30.38 23.47 -11.30
C LEU A 51 29.47 23.77 -10.11
N GLN A 52 29.74 24.85 -9.37
CA GLN A 52 28.92 25.28 -8.24
C GLN A 52 27.50 25.66 -8.69
N ALA A 53 27.37 26.41 -9.80
CA ALA A 53 26.08 26.80 -10.37
C ALA A 53 25.26 25.59 -10.83
N ALA A 54 25.91 24.51 -11.27
CA ALA A 54 25.25 23.27 -11.67
C ALA A 54 24.88 22.38 -10.47
N LEU A 55 25.76 22.25 -9.46
CA LEU A 55 25.57 21.30 -8.36
C LEU A 55 24.60 21.79 -7.26
N VAL A 56 24.68 23.08 -6.92
CA VAL A 56 23.88 23.68 -5.84
C VAL A 56 22.37 23.48 -6.05
N PRO A 57 21.77 23.75 -7.22
CA PRO A 57 20.34 23.55 -7.42
C PRO A 57 19.94 22.07 -7.36
N VAL A 58 20.79 21.15 -7.83
CA VAL A 58 20.53 19.70 -7.77
C VAL A 58 20.52 19.19 -6.33
N ILE A 59 21.51 19.60 -5.52
CA ILE A 59 21.57 19.25 -4.10
C ILE A 59 20.40 19.86 -3.35
N SER A 60 20.10 21.14 -3.61
CA SER A 60 18.99 21.85 -2.96
C SER A 60 17.64 21.18 -3.26
N ALA A 61 17.38 20.80 -4.52
CA ALA A 61 16.16 20.10 -4.90
C ALA A 61 16.03 18.75 -4.18
N LYS A 62 17.10 17.93 -4.19
CA LYS A 62 17.12 16.63 -3.50
C LYS A 62 16.95 16.76 -1.98
N LEU A 63 17.57 17.77 -1.37
CA LEU A 63 17.41 18.03 0.06
C LEU A 63 15.96 18.43 0.38
N SER A 64 15.35 19.25 -0.47
CA SER A 64 13.97 19.71 -0.30
C SER A 64 12.98 18.55 -0.39
N GLU A 65 13.17 17.66 -1.37
CA GLU A 65 12.37 16.45 -1.55
C GLU A 65 12.51 15.50 -0.34
N PHE A 66 13.76 15.27 0.11
CA PHE A 66 14.02 14.46 1.30
C PHE A 66 13.39 15.06 2.57
N LEU A 67 13.49 16.38 2.76
CA LEU A 67 12.89 17.06 3.91
C LEU A 67 11.35 17.01 3.86
N ALA A 68 10.73 17.15 2.69
CA ALA A 68 9.29 17.03 2.53
C ALA A 68 8.79 15.60 2.85
N GLU A 69 9.46 14.57 2.32
CA GLU A 69 9.15 13.17 2.62
C GLU A 69 9.27 12.87 4.13
N LYS A 70 10.33 13.40 4.77
CA LYS A 70 10.54 13.23 6.21
C LYS A 70 9.54 14.01 7.06
N ALA A 71 9.13 15.21 6.63
CA ALA A 71 8.14 16.03 7.34
C ALA A 71 6.77 15.37 7.33
N GLU A 72 6.29 14.89 6.17
CA GLU A 72 5.03 14.14 6.09
C GLU A 72 5.08 12.86 6.92
N SER A 73 6.19 12.12 6.86
CA SER A 73 6.42 10.96 7.70
C SER A 73 6.38 11.29 9.20
N PHE A 74 6.88 12.46 9.60
CA PHE A 74 6.93 12.89 10.99
C PHE A 74 5.57 13.33 11.51
N GLU A 75 4.76 14.02 10.70
CA GLU A 75 3.39 14.40 11.09
C GLU A 75 2.46 13.17 11.16
N VAL A 76 2.59 12.22 10.24
CA VAL A 76 1.88 10.92 10.33
C VAL A 76 2.31 10.15 11.58
N MET A 77 3.60 10.17 11.90
CA MET A 77 4.14 9.55 13.11
C MET A 77 3.62 10.24 14.38
N LYS A 78 3.62 11.57 14.44
CA LYS A 78 3.05 12.35 15.54
C LYS A 78 1.57 12.08 15.72
N ALA A 79 0.78 12.05 14.65
CA ALA A 79 -0.64 11.71 14.71
C ALA A 79 -0.85 10.31 15.28
N SER A 80 -0.04 9.33 14.85
CA SER A 80 -0.07 7.97 15.38
C SER A 80 0.30 7.90 16.86
N ILE A 81 1.29 8.69 17.31
CA ILE A 81 1.70 8.79 18.72
C ILE A 81 0.63 9.49 19.55
N LEU A 82 0.02 10.57 19.04
CA LEU A 82 -0.99 11.35 19.75
C LEU A 82 -2.27 10.53 19.97
N ILE A 83 -2.66 9.71 18.98
CA ILE A 83 -3.77 8.76 19.11
C ILE A 83 -3.50 7.77 20.25
N ARG A 84 -2.27 7.30 20.42
CA ARG A 84 -1.89 6.32 21.46
C ARG A 84 -1.80 6.91 22.87
N THR A 85 -1.55 8.21 23.03
CA THR A 85 -1.29 8.83 24.35
C THR A 85 -2.54 9.33 25.07
N SER A 86 -3.68 9.44 24.39
CA SER A 86 -4.95 9.86 25.01
C SER A 86 -5.71 8.69 25.63
N GLY A 87 -5.26 8.20 26.78
CA GLY A 87 -5.97 7.20 27.59
C GLY A 87 -6.03 5.82 26.94
N SER A 88 -5.06 4.95 27.29
CA SER A 88 -4.86 3.63 26.69
C SER A 88 -6.17 2.85 26.62
N ASN A 89 -6.71 2.74 25.41
CA ASN A 89 -7.77 1.80 25.09
C ASN A 89 -7.08 0.60 24.44
N PRO A 90 -6.80 -0.48 25.20
CA PRO A 90 -5.97 -1.57 24.70
C PRO A 90 -6.59 -2.25 23.48
N TYR A 91 -7.92 -2.23 23.37
CA TYR A 91 -8.63 -2.75 22.21
C TYR A 91 -8.35 -1.91 20.96
N PHE A 92 -8.50 -0.58 21.07
CA PHE A 92 -8.18 0.32 19.96
C PHE A 92 -6.71 0.17 19.53
N ASP A 93 -5.79 0.18 20.49
CA ASP A 93 -4.35 0.06 20.22
C ASP A 93 -4.04 -1.25 19.48
N GLN A 94 -4.64 -2.36 19.91
CA GLN A 94 -4.49 -3.65 19.26
C GLN A 94 -5.00 -3.64 17.81
N GLN A 95 -6.21 -3.10 17.58
CA GLN A 95 -6.79 -3.03 16.23
C GLN A 95 -6.00 -2.09 15.33
N PHE A 96 -5.56 -0.95 15.86
CA PHE A 96 -4.79 0.04 15.12
C PHE A 96 -3.43 -0.52 14.70
N ASP A 97 -2.72 -1.20 15.61
CA ASP A 97 -1.43 -1.81 15.34
C ASP A 97 -1.55 -2.93 14.31
N TYR A 98 -2.58 -3.77 14.44
CA TYR A 98 -2.88 -4.81 13.46
C TYR A 98 -3.04 -4.24 12.05
N TRP A 99 -3.93 -3.26 11.89
CA TRP A 99 -4.20 -2.66 10.58
C TRP A 99 -2.98 -1.91 10.06
N MET A 100 -2.25 -1.17 10.91
CA MET A 100 -1.01 -0.51 10.51
C MET A 100 0.01 -1.50 9.93
N GLU A 101 0.19 -2.66 10.58
CA GLU A 101 1.05 -3.71 10.06
C GLU A 101 0.53 -4.33 8.77
N PHE A 102 -0.77 -4.58 8.67
CA PHE A 102 -1.40 -5.08 7.46
C PHE A 102 -1.11 -4.15 6.26
N TRP A 103 -1.38 -2.85 6.40
CA TRP A 103 -1.17 -1.88 5.32
C TRP A 103 0.32 -1.78 4.93
N ARG A 104 1.23 -1.81 5.90
CA ARG A 104 2.68 -1.76 5.64
C ARG A 104 3.22 -3.04 5.00
N LYS A 105 2.95 -4.18 5.60
CA LYS A 105 3.61 -5.45 5.26
C LYS A 105 2.87 -6.22 4.16
N LYS A 106 1.54 -6.15 4.13
CA LYS A 106 0.72 -6.94 3.19
C LYS A 106 0.32 -6.14 1.96
N VAL A 107 0.03 -4.85 2.11
CA VAL A 107 -0.37 -3.99 0.98
C VAL A 107 0.82 -3.23 0.38
N GLY A 108 1.83 -2.92 1.20
CA GLY A 108 3.05 -2.21 0.78
C GLY A 108 2.97 -0.69 0.94
N ILE A 109 2.02 -0.18 1.73
CA ILE A 109 1.88 1.25 2.03
C ILE A 109 2.83 1.60 3.18
N LYS A 110 3.95 2.26 2.88
CA LYS A 110 5.01 2.57 3.87
C LYS A 110 4.49 3.41 5.05
N ASN A 111 3.78 4.50 4.74
CA ASN A 111 3.28 5.48 5.71
C ASN A 111 1.76 5.62 5.60
N PRO A 112 0.97 4.65 6.12
CA PRO A 112 -0.48 4.75 6.11
C PRO A 112 -0.94 5.93 6.97
N ASN A 113 -1.74 6.83 6.39
CA ASN A 113 -2.24 8.02 7.06
C ASN A 113 -3.59 7.73 7.73
N PHE A 114 -3.64 7.72 9.05
CA PHE A 114 -4.89 7.50 9.82
C PHE A 114 -5.43 8.78 10.48
N ILE A 115 -5.01 9.97 10.03
CA ILE A 115 -5.52 11.23 10.55
C ILE A 115 -7.04 11.29 10.38
N GLY A 116 -7.75 11.64 11.45
CA GLY A 116 -9.21 11.73 11.49
C GLY A 116 -9.89 10.52 12.14
N ILE A 117 -9.15 9.44 12.42
CA ILE A 117 -9.69 8.30 13.16
C ILE A 117 -9.66 8.62 14.66
N ALA A 118 -10.84 8.66 15.27
CA ALA A 118 -10.99 8.77 16.72
C ALA A 118 -10.82 7.40 17.40
N PRO A 119 -10.26 7.34 18.62
CA PRO A 119 -10.28 6.13 19.42
C PRO A 119 -11.69 5.58 19.60
N PHE A 120 -11.85 4.26 19.48
CA PHE A 120 -13.14 3.58 19.61
C PHE A 120 -13.02 2.36 20.52
N THR A 121 -14.09 2.03 21.23
CA THR A 121 -14.15 0.85 22.11
C THR A 121 -14.63 -0.38 21.34
N GLU A 122 -14.45 -1.54 21.94
CA GLU A 122 -15.00 -2.79 21.40
C GLU A 122 -16.51 -2.69 21.17
N HIS A 123 -16.96 -3.17 20.02
CA HIS A 123 -18.37 -3.37 19.72
C HIS A 123 -18.63 -4.88 19.65
N PRO A 124 -19.23 -5.49 20.69
CA PRO A 124 -19.44 -6.94 20.73
C PRO A 124 -20.16 -7.46 19.49
N GLY A 125 -19.64 -8.55 18.91
CA GLY A 125 -20.18 -9.16 17.69
C GLY A 125 -19.81 -8.45 16.39
N TYR A 126 -18.97 -7.42 16.43
CA TYR A 126 -18.48 -6.69 15.25
C TYR A 126 -16.96 -6.59 15.25
N LYS A 127 -16.40 -6.55 14.03
CA LYS A 127 -14.98 -6.31 13.76
C LYS A 127 -14.79 -5.00 13.02
N PRO A 128 -13.85 -4.14 13.46
CA PRO A 128 -13.53 -2.92 12.76
C PRO A 128 -12.60 -3.20 11.59
N LEU A 129 -12.95 -2.66 10.44
CA LEU A 129 -12.07 -2.47 9.30
C LEU A 129 -11.57 -1.02 9.30
N ILE A 130 -10.25 -0.83 9.37
CA ILE A 130 -9.64 0.49 9.40
C ILE A 130 -8.95 0.77 8.06
N LEU A 131 -9.40 1.81 7.34
CA LEU A 131 -8.79 2.24 6.10
C LEU A 131 -8.04 3.57 6.28
N PRO A 132 -6.74 3.62 5.97
CA PRO A 132 -5.99 4.88 5.98
C PRO A 132 -6.35 5.71 4.75
N LYS A 133 -6.16 7.02 4.88
CA LYS A 133 -6.18 7.92 3.74
C LYS A 133 -5.01 7.61 2.82
N ASN A 134 -5.26 7.14 1.60
CA ASN A 134 -4.20 6.86 0.64
C ASN A 134 -4.72 6.75 -0.80
N ASP A 135 -4.04 7.43 -1.73
CA ASP A 135 -4.40 7.44 -3.15
C ASP A 135 -4.14 6.12 -3.88
N LEU A 136 -3.28 5.26 -3.32
CA LEU A 136 -2.94 3.95 -3.89
C LEU A 136 -3.95 2.86 -3.53
N ILE A 137 -4.90 3.13 -2.64
CA ILE A 137 -5.95 2.18 -2.29
C ILE A 137 -7.08 2.31 -3.30
N THR A 138 -6.93 1.61 -4.43
CA THR A 138 -7.93 1.54 -5.50
C THR A 138 -8.50 0.13 -5.67
N PRO A 139 -9.73 -0.01 -6.20
CA PRO A 139 -10.31 -1.33 -6.50
C PRO A 139 -9.40 -2.23 -7.32
N GLN A 140 -8.77 -1.72 -8.39
CA GLN A 140 -7.89 -2.52 -9.24
C GLN A 140 -6.65 -2.98 -8.48
N ARG A 141 -6.04 -2.10 -7.68
CA ARG A 141 -4.84 -2.45 -6.90
C ARG A 141 -5.13 -3.55 -5.87
N LEU A 142 -6.27 -3.48 -5.18
CA LEU A 142 -6.66 -4.49 -4.20
C LEU A 142 -7.02 -5.82 -4.87
N TYR A 143 -7.73 -5.80 -6.00
CA TYR A 143 -7.96 -7.00 -6.80
C TYR A 143 -6.65 -7.66 -7.25
N ASP A 144 -5.68 -6.87 -7.71
CA ASP A 144 -4.38 -7.40 -8.11
C ASP A 144 -3.63 -8.03 -6.92
N LEU A 145 -3.72 -7.42 -5.73
CA LEU A 145 -3.18 -7.97 -4.49
C LEU A 145 -3.86 -9.28 -4.06
N CYS A 146 -5.17 -9.42 -4.30
CA CYS A 146 -5.88 -10.67 -4.11
C CYS A 146 -5.42 -11.73 -5.13
N ARG A 147 -5.30 -11.35 -6.41
CA ARG A 147 -4.85 -12.22 -7.50
C ARG A 147 -3.42 -12.74 -7.32
N GLU A 148 -2.54 -11.95 -6.70
CA GLU A 148 -1.18 -12.37 -6.34
C GLU A 148 -1.16 -13.49 -5.29
N ARG A 149 -2.25 -13.65 -4.52
CA ARG A 149 -2.33 -14.60 -3.40
C ARG A 149 -3.20 -15.81 -3.70
N PHE A 150 -4.25 -15.64 -4.48
CA PHE A 150 -5.21 -16.68 -4.80
C PHE A 150 -5.88 -16.41 -6.14
N ASN A 151 -6.49 -17.45 -6.71
CA ASN A 151 -7.14 -17.37 -8.00
C ASN A 151 -8.34 -16.41 -7.96
N CYS A 152 -8.19 -15.29 -8.66
CA CYS A 152 -9.22 -14.28 -8.82
C CYS A 152 -9.68 -14.24 -10.29
N TRP A 153 -10.96 -13.96 -10.47
CA TRP A 153 -11.54 -13.74 -11.78
C TRP A 153 -12.46 -12.52 -11.72
N LYS A 154 -12.41 -11.65 -12.73
CA LYS A 154 -13.35 -10.53 -12.89
C LYS A 154 -14.03 -10.62 -14.25
N TRP A 155 -15.30 -10.20 -14.31
CA TRP A 155 -16.08 -10.18 -15.55
C TRP A 155 -15.59 -9.16 -16.58
N TYR A 156 -15.04 -8.04 -16.10
CA TYR A 156 -14.59 -6.94 -16.95
C TYR A 156 -13.11 -7.09 -17.28
N ASP A 157 -12.74 -6.96 -18.55
CA ASP A 157 -11.34 -6.87 -18.97
C ASP A 157 -10.72 -5.52 -18.55
N ASP A 158 -11.53 -4.46 -18.54
CA ASP A 158 -11.13 -3.11 -18.14
C ASP A 158 -10.69 -3.01 -16.68
N SER A 159 -9.96 -1.94 -16.36
CA SER A 159 -9.57 -1.62 -14.98
C SER A 159 -10.80 -1.45 -14.09
N LEU A 160 -10.78 -2.06 -12.91
CA LEU A 160 -11.84 -1.85 -11.92
C LEU A 160 -11.94 -0.39 -11.47
N ASP A 161 -10.85 0.38 -11.59
CA ASP A 161 -10.83 1.80 -11.26
C ASP A 161 -11.67 2.63 -12.24
N SER A 162 -11.83 2.17 -13.49
CA SER A 162 -12.72 2.80 -14.47
C SER A 162 -14.15 2.26 -14.44
N VAL A 163 -14.31 0.97 -14.10
CA VAL A 163 -15.63 0.31 -14.05
C VAL A 163 -16.41 0.74 -12.81
N VAL A 164 -15.73 0.89 -11.67
CA VAL A 164 -16.35 1.32 -10.41
C VAL A 164 -16.39 2.85 -10.35
N ILE A 165 -17.39 3.41 -11.03
CA ILE A 165 -17.55 4.87 -11.16
C ILE A 165 -17.85 5.55 -9.82
N LYS A 166 -18.55 4.85 -8.92
CA LYS A 166 -18.95 5.38 -7.61
C LYS A 166 -18.61 4.40 -6.51
N ASN A 167 -17.93 4.90 -5.49
CA ASN A 167 -17.70 4.20 -4.24
C ASN A 167 -18.39 4.99 -3.11
N ASP A 168 -19.20 4.32 -2.27
CA ASP A 168 -19.94 4.99 -1.20
C ASP A 168 -19.03 5.47 -0.08
N ARG A 169 -17.86 4.82 0.10
CA ARG A 169 -16.80 5.22 1.02
C ARG A 169 -15.45 5.11 0.29
N ASP A 170 -14.68 6.20 0.28
CA ASP A 170 -13.46 6.30 -0.51
C ASP A 170 -12.26 6.72 0.37
N PRO A 171 -11.24 5.85 0.54
CA PRO A 171 -10.05 6.18 1.34
C PRO A 171 -9.21 7.31 0.74
N ARG A 172 -9.46 7.73 -0.50
CA ARG A 172 -8.80 8.89 -1.10
C ARG A 172 -9.31 10.21 -0.49
N ALA A 173 -10.58 10.23 -0.07
CA ALA A 173 -11.19 11.41 0.56
C ALA A 173 -10.79 11.58 2.03
N GLY A 174 -10.58 10.48 2.76
CA GLY A 174 -10.21 10.51 4.17
C GLY A 174 -10.06 9.12 4.77
N ALA A 175 -9.38 9.03 5.92
CA ALA A 175 -9.30 7.79 6.69
C ALA A 175 -10.64 7.53 7.39
N TYR A 176 -11.04 6.26 7.50
CA TYR A 176 -12.30 5.90 8.13
C TYR A 176 -12.30 4.48 8.72
N VAL A 177 -13.29 4.22 9.57
CA VAL A 177 -13.52 2.93 10.23
C VAL A 177 -14.93 2.46 9.88
N VAL A 178 -15.07 1.18 9.53
CA VAL A 178 -16.36 0.52 9.31
C VAL A 178 -16.45 -0.71 10.18
N TRP A 179 -17.62 -0.95 10.75
CA TRP A 179 -17.89 -2.11 11.59
C TRP A 179 -18.67 -3.15 10.79
N PHE A 180 -18.11 -4.34 10.69
CA PHE A 180 -18.76 -5.49 10.08
C PHE A 180 -19.13 -6.50 11.16
N ARG A 181 -20.23 -7.23 11.01
CA ARG A 181 -20.54 -8.33 11.93
C ARG A 181 -19.41 -9.35 11.87
N ASP A 182 -19.05 -9.93 13.01
CA ASP A 182 -18.00 -10.94 13.11
C ASP A 182 -18.48 -12.31 12.61
N GLN A 183 -18.71 -12.40 11.31
CA GLN A 183 -19.11 -13.62 10.62
C GLN A 183 -18.49 -13.69 9.23
N VAL A 184 -18.27 -14.92 8.74
CA VAL A 184 -17.64 -15.20 7.45
C VAL A 184 -18.67 -15.16 6.31
N GLU A 185 -19.90 -15.57 6.61
CA GLU A 185 -21.00 -15.62 5.66
C GLU A 185 -21.87 -14.37 5.78
N ALA A 186 -22.56 -14.04 4.70
CA ALA A 186 -23.53 -12.95 4.69
C ALA A 186 -24.65 -13.15 5.72
N ASP A 187 -25.15 -12.04 6.25
CA ASP A 187 -26.26 -12.00 7.18
C ASP A 187 -27.46 -12.79 6.62
N GLU A 188 -27.85 -13.88 7.29
CA GLU A 188 -28.96 -14.73 6.84
C GLU A 188 -30.27 -13.94 6.68
N GLU A 189 -30.49 -12.90 7.51
CA GLU A 189 -31.62 -11.99 7.42
C GLU A 189 -31.61 -11.09 6.17
N LEU A 190 -30.43 -10.86 5.58
CA LEU A 190 -30.26 -10.06 4.36
C LEU A 190 -30.01 -10.91 3.11
N LYS A 191 -30.04 -12.24 3.26
CA LYS A 191 -29.81 -13.19 2.18
C LYS A 191 -30.85 -12.99 1.08
N ASN A 192 -30.39 -13.04 -0.17
CA ASN A 192 -31.20 -12.87 -1.39
C ASN A 192 -31.75 -11.46 -1.65
N PHE A 193 -31.39 -10.43 -0.86
CA PHE A 193 -31.67 -9.05 -1.27
C PHE A 193 -30.64 -8.56 -2.27
N SER A 194 -31.14 -7.88 -3.31
CA SER A 194 -30.27 -7.19 -4.27
C SER A 194 -29.68 -5.91 -3.66
N ALA A 195 -28.56 -5.43 -4.20
CA ALA A 195 -28.00 -4.11 -3.83
C ALA A 195 -29.04 -2.99 -3.91
N VAL A 196 -29.91 -3.03 -4.92
CA VAL A 196 -30.99 -2.05 -5.11
C VAL A 196 -31.97 -2.13 -3.94
N LYS A 197 -32.34 -3.34 -3.53
CA LYS A 197 -33.27 -3.54 -2.42
C LYS A 197 -32.69 -3.09 -1.09
N LEU A 198 -31.42 -3.39 -0.83
CA LEU A 198 -30.71 -2.92 0.38
C LEU A 198 -30.67 -1.39 0.43
N LYS A 199 -30.43 -0.74 -0.71
CA LYS A 199 -30.45 0.71 -0.83
C LYS A 199 -31.86 1.29 -0.55
N GLU A 200 -32.92 0.68 -1.05
CA GLU A 200 -34.30 1.08 -0.71
C GLU A 200 -34.60 0.97 0.78
N MET A 201 -34.01 -0.03 1.45
CA MET A 201 -34.14 -0.26 2.88
C MET A 201 -33.21 0.64 3.72
N ASN A 202 -32.42 1.51 3.09
CA ASN A 202 -31.38 2.32 3.73
C ASN A 202 -30.36 1.49 4.53
N ILE A 203 -30.11 0.25 4.10
CA ILE A 203 -29.09 -0.61 4.70
C ILE A 203 -27.78 -0.39 3.93
N PRO A 204 -26.74 0.18 4.55
CA PRO A 204 -25.46 0.37 3.89
C PRO A 204 -24.80 -0.99 3.64
N GLY A 205 -24.49 -1.28 2.37
CA GLY A 205 -23.74 -2.47 2.00
C GLY A 205 -22.23 -2.29 2.14
N ILE A 206 -21.49 -3.41 2.10
CA ILE A 206 -20.04 -3.40 1.92
C ILE A 206 -19.68 -2.87 0.51
N THR A 207 -18.63 -2.07 0.42
CA THR A 207 -18.08 -1.64 -0.89
C THR A 207 -17.16 -2.71 -1.47
N LEU A 208 -16.89 -2.69 -2.79
CA LEU A 208 -15.91 -3.61 -3.38
C LEU A 208 -14.55 -3.50 -2.70
N LEU A 209 -14.12 -2.26 -2.47
CA LEU A 209 -12.83 -1.95 -1.87
C LEU A 209 -12.71 -2.59 -0.49
N GLU A 210 -13.72 -2.41 0.36
CA GLU A 210 -13.77 -3.02 1.70
C GLU A 210 -13.81 -4.54 1.61
N ARG A 211 -14.58 -5.10 0.67
CA ARG A 211 -14.67 -6.55 0.47
C ARG A 211 -13.32 -7.16 0.08
N GLU A 212 -12.59 -6.56 -0.85
CA GLU A 212 -11.27 -7.05 -1.27
C GLU A 212 -10.25 -6.98 -0.13
N VAL A 213 -10.28 -5.92 0.69
CA VAL A 213 -9.41 -5.82 1.88
C VAL A 213 -9.73 -6.92 2.88
N MET A 214 -11.01 -7.15 3.18
CA MET A 214 -11.44 -8.20 4.11
C MET A 214 -11.11 -9.60 3.59
N GLU A 215 -11.29 -9.86 2.29
CA GLU A 215 -10.92 -11.12 1.65
C GLU A 215 -9.41 -11.37 1.78
N CYS A 216 -8.60 -10.36 1.44
CA CYS A 216 -7.15 -10.46 1.57
C CYS A 216 -6.72 -10.69 3.03
N ASP A 217 -7.33 -9.99 3.98
CA ASP A 217 -7.06 -10.17 5.42
C ASP A 217 -7.42 -11.60 5.88
N HIS A 218 -8.62 -12.06 5.54
CA HIS A 218 -9.12 -13.37 5.90
C HIS A 218 -8.24 -14.48 5.32
N PHE A 219 -7.88 -14.38 4.04
CA PHE A 219 -7.00 -15.34 3.37
C PHE A 219 -5.60 -15.36 4.00
N ASN A 220 -5.03 -14.19 4.32
CA ASN A 220 -3.72 -14.13 4.99
C ASN A 220 -3.72 -14.81 6.37
N ARG A 221 -4.86 -14.82 7.07
CA ARG A 221 -5.01 -15.43 8.40
C ARG A 221 -5.33 -16.91 8.36
N THR A 222 -6.12 -17.35 7.38
CA THR A 222 -6.75 -18.68 7.39
C THR A 222 -6.39 -19.56 6.20
N CYS A 223 -5.82 -18.98 5.14
CA CYS A 223 -5.70 -19.58 3.81
C CYS A 223 -7.05 -20.01 3.20
N GLY A 224 -8.18 -19.50 3.72
CA GLY A 224 -9.53 -19.71 3.22
C GLY A 224 -10.13 -18.43 2.60
N HIS A 225 -11.31 -18.58 1.98
CA HIS A 225 -12.05 -17.49 1.34
C HIS A 225 -13.25 -17.05 2.16
N LEU A 226 -13.71 -15.80 1.99
CA LEU A 226 -15.03 -15.40 2.50
C LEU A 226 -16.14 -15.99 1.61
N ASP A 227 -17.35 -16.11 2.17
CA ASP A 227 -18.51 -16.74 1.51
C ASP A 227 -18.23 -18.16 0.97
N MET A 228 -17.47 -18.98 1.72
CA MET A 228 -17.33 -20.40 1.41
C MET A 228 -18.61 -21.14 1.80
N CYS A 229 -19.67 -20.93 1.02
CA CYS A 229 -20.86 -21.78 1.06
C CYS A 229 -20.42 -23.25 1.03
N ARG A 230 -20.64 -23.97 2.13
CA ARG A 230 -20.44 -25.42 2.23
C ARG A 230 -21.40 -26.07 1.25
N ALA A 231 -20.90 -26.48 0.09
CA ALA A 231 -21.68 -27.18 -0.92
C ALA A 231 -22.08 -28.57 -0.39
N SER A 232 -23.21 -28.65 0.31
CA SER A 232 -24.00 -29.88 0.29
C SER A 232 -24.49 -30.06 -1.15
N THR A 233 -23.87 -31.02 -1.84
CA THR A 233 -24.32 -31.66 -3.08
C THR A 233 -25.73 -31.28 -3.54
N GLY A 234 -25.82 -30.55 -4.66
CA GLY A 234 -27.06 -30.39 -5.41
C GLY A 234 -27.44 -28.92 -5.65
N ALA A 235 -27.24 -28.48 -6.89
CA ALA A 235 -27.95 -27.41 -7.58
C ALA A 235 -28.02 -26.02 -6.91
N THR A 236 -27.31 -25.06 -7.53
CA THR A 236 -27.72 -23.64 -7.65
C THR A 236 -28.39 -23.02 -6.42
N ALA A 237 -27.63 -22.81 -5.35
CA ALA A 237 -28.00 -21.86 -4.30
C ALA A 237 -26.98 -20.71 -4.35
N GLY A 238 -27.42 -19.54 -4.81
CA GLY A 238 -26.62 -18.33 -4.82
C GLY A 238 -26.24 -17.95 -3.40
N CYS A 239 -24.94 -18.00 -3.10
CA CYS A 239 -24.40 -17.44 -1.86
C CYS A 239 -24.62 -15.92 -1.93
N ALA A 240 -25.26 -15.36 -0.90
CA ALA A 240 -25.77 -14.00 -0.91
C ALA A 240 -24.69 -12.97 -0.57
N SER A 241 -23.77 -12.75 -1.50
CA SER A 241 -23.11 -11.45 -1.68
C SER A 241 -23.63 -10.74 -2.93
N THR A 242 -24.91 -10.94 -3.26
CA THR A 242 -25.60 -10.27 -4.37
C THR A 242 -26.04 -8.83 -4.04
N GLY A 243 -25.19 -8.12 -3.30
CA GLY A 243 -25.00 -6.70 -3.53
C GLY A 243 -24.24 -6.49 -4.86
N VAL A 244 -24.86 -6.81 -6.00
CA VAL A 244 -24.38 -6.62 -7.39
C VAL A 244 -22.89 -6.23 -7.53
N PHE A 245 -21.99 -7.17 -7.23
CA PHE A 245 -20.75 -7.34 -7.97
C PHE A 245 -20.93 -8.61 -8.80
N ARG A 246 -21.75 -8.50 -9.85
CA ARG A 246 -21.82 -9.54 -10.89
C ARG A 246 -20.44 -9.60 -11.55
N GLY A 247 -19.58 -10.50 -11.07
CA GLY A 247 -18.35 -10.79 -11.78
C GLY A 247 -17.16 -11.37 -11.03
N LEU A 248 -17.18 -11.59 -9.71
CA LEU A 248 -16.09 -12.31 -9.04
C LEU A 248 -16.52 -13.72 -8.68
N ARG A 249 -15.86 -14.74 -9.25
CA ARG A 249 -15.98 -16.13 -8.80
C ARG A 249 -14.60 -16.58 -8.36
N LEU A 250 -14.44 -16.82 -7.07
CA LEU A 250 -13.21 -17.35 -6.48
C LEU A 250 -13.31 -18.89 -6.47
N THR A 251 -12.33 -19.56 -7.06
CA THR A 251 -12.25 -21.03 -7.05
C THR A 251 -11.29 -21.48 -5.97
N ALA A 252 -11.70 -22.47 -5.18
CA ALA A 252 -10.88 -23.08 -4.13
C ALA A 252 -9.51 -23.55 -4.63
N CYS A 253 -8.50 -23.48 -3.75
CA CYS A 253 -7.13 -23.91 -3.98
C CYS A 253 -7.04 -25.31 -4.64
N ALA A 254 -6.23 -25.40 -5.70
CA ALA A 254 -5.52 -26.64 -5.97
C ALA A 254 -4.47 -26.83 -4.86
N PRO A 255 -4.33 -28.04 -4.28
CA PRO A 255 -3.29 -28.30 -3.30
C PRO A 255 -1.92 -28.06 -3.93
N VAL A 256 -1.06 -27.30 -3.25
CA VAL A 256 0.37 -27.22 -3.58
C VAL A 256 0.96 -28.60 -3.31
N SER A 257 0.90 -29.48 -4.30
CA SER A 257 1.62 -30.75 -4.28
C SER A 257 3.10 -30.45 -4.40
N SER A 258 3.81 -30.62 -3.28
CA SER A 258 5.20 -31.09 -3.18
C SER A 258 6.18 -30.52 -4.22
N LEU A 259 6.87 -29.43 -3.88
CA LEU A 259 8.21 -29.21 -4.41
C LEU A 259 9.20 -30.11 -3.67
N PRO A 260 10.09 -30.84 -4.37
CA PRO A 260 10.99 -31.78 -3.74
C PRO A 260 12.10 -31.03 -2.98
N PHE A 261 12.32 -31.43 -1.74
CA PHE A 261 13.59 -31.23 -1.05
C PHE A 261 14.67 -31.97 -1.86
N SER A 262 15.46 -31.25 -2.67
CA SER A 262 16.76 -31.75 -3.12
C SER A 262 17.84 -31.18 -2.21
N SER A 263 18.27 -32.01 -1.27
CA SER A 263 19.59 -31.95 -0.65
C SER A 263 20.68 -31.94 -1.72
N PHE A 264 21.59 -30.97 -1.67
CA PHE A 264 22.94 -31.08 -2.21
C PHE A 264 23.91 -30.27 -1.33
N LEU A 265 24.74 -31.03 -0.60
CA LEU A 265 26.19 -30.85 -0.64
C LEU A 265 26.66 -31.16 -2.06
#